data_AF-A0A7S4IUQ7-F1
#
_entry.id   AF-A0A7S4IUQ7-F1
#
_cell.length_a   1.000
_cell.length_b   1.000
_cell.length_c   1.000
_cell.angle_alpha   90.00
_cell.angle_beta   90.00
_cell.angle_gamma   90.00
#
_symmetry.space_group_name_H-M   'P 1'
#
loop_
_entity.id
_entity.type
_entity.pdbx_description
1 polymer ?
#
loop_
_entity_poly.entity_id
_entity_poly.type
_entity_poly.pdbx_seq_one_letter_code
_entity_poly.pdbx_strand_id
1 'polypeptide(L)'
;GNINANAVRSLENSPFGDDSEPRREDCYEGSYNRDGLYHGKGILQYAFDDSRQRERYEGDWYNGKRHGKGTLNWSNGAVYQGTWKDDMLHGMGIFHLPSGLCYEGEFFENKFQGLGVLIWKEGKKYEGSWHANRHHGYGCLTYAPNDQRKRNFYKGEWKNGKRHGNGTMKWTNGAKYVGDWVNGKRQGLGKHIFPSNQVYIGHWDNGRREGFGCRYFCNGDRFEGNWQRDKKHGAGSYIYAHGRRTIKYHEHGKLEENVPAPQVVQSLSVLCIEKIAEEEELARCIDSALTPELAAAVQTYRKNELKILPDEPSPGLMNHLQTMFLRFSRLSKERNSAQL
;
A
#
# COMPACT_ATOMS: atom_id res chain seq x y z
N GLY A 1 -12.00 -11.07 -80.47
CA GLY A 1 -12.01 -12.28 -79.63
C GLY A 1 -10.58 -12.73 -79.43
N ASN A 2 -10.19 -13.40 -78.36
CA ASN A 2 -10.89 -13.86 -77.18
C ASN A 2 -9.79 -14.38 -76.22
N ILE A 3 -9.95 -14.09 -74.92
CA ILE A 3 -9.85 -15.01 -73.77
C ILE A 3 -8.49 -15.76 -73.60
N ASN A 4 -7.63 -15.44 -72.61
CA ASN A 4 -7.64 -15.79 -71.16
C ASN A 4 -7.15 -17.22 -70.81
N ALA A 5 -6.53 -17.31 -69.63
CA ALA A 5 -6.37 -18.47 -68.72
C ALA A 5 -5.09 -19.36 -68.77
N ASN A 6 -4.26 -19.19 -67.73
CA ASN A 6 -3.98 -20.14 -66.65
C ASN A 6 -3.70 -21.64 -66.91
N ALA A 7 -2.63 -22.07 -66.21
CA ALA A 7 -2.43 -23.30 -65.44
C ALA A 7 -1.95 -24.60 -66.12
N VAL A 8 -0.91 -25.18 -65.49
CA VAL A 8 -0.73 -26.60 -65.03
C VAL A 8 0.79 -26.86 -64.91
N ARG A 9 1.35 -26.77 -63.70
CA ARG A 9 1.85 -27.86 -62.83
C ARG A 9 2.87 -28.84 -63.44
N SER A 10 4.05 -28.84 -62.83
CA SER A 10 4.84 -30.03 -62.42
C SER A 10 5.84 -29.53 -61.36
N LEU A 11 5.56 -29.59 -60.05
CA LEU A 11 5.76 -30.76 -59.17
C LEU A 11 7.02 -31.56 -59.52
N GLU A 12 8.16 -31.10 -59.01
CA GLU A 12 9.23 -32.00 -58.58
C GLU A 12 9.53 -31.72 -57.12
N ASN A 13 9.19 -32.71 -56.28
CA ASN A 13 9.57 -32.79 -54.89
C ASN A 13 11.08 -33.03 -54.81
N SER A 14 11.82 -32.12 -54.18
CA SER A 14 13.08 -32.44 -53.53
C SER A 14 12.82 -32.46 -52.01
N PRO A 15 12.88 -33.63 -51.34
CA PRO A 15 12.99 -33.66 -49.89
C PRO A 15 14.45 -33.38 -49.54
N PHE A 16 14.70 -32.61 -48.49
CA PHE A 16 16.00 -32.27 -47.86
C PHE A 16 16.39 -30.79 -47.99
N GLY A 17 16.12 -30.07 -46.88
CA GLY A 17 16.85 -28.89 -46.43
C GLY A 17 16.57 -27.58 -47.17
N ASP A 18 15.46 -26.91 -46.82
CA ASP A 18 15.46 -25.44 -46.93
C ASP A 18 16.06 -24.89 -45.62
N ASP A 19 17.38 -24.75 -45.63
CA ASP A 19 18.10 -23.88 -44.71
C ASP A 19 17.62 -22.44 -44.98
N SER A 20 16.51 -22.05 -44.35
CA SER A 20 16.12 -20.65 -44.30
C SER A 20 17.22 -19.91 -43.54
N GLU A 21 18.12 -19.24 -44.27
CA GLU A 21 19.11 -18.37 -43.63
C GLU A 21 18.39 -17.48 -42.61
N PRO A 22 18.91 -17.38 -41.37
CA PRO A 22 18.30 -16.52 -40.37
C PRO A 22 18.23 -15.08 -40.89
N ARG A 23 17.06 -14.47 -40.78
CA ARG A 23 16.79 -13.13 -41.31
C ARG A 23 17.72 -12.10 -40.64
N ARG A 24 18.42 -11.32 -41.47
CA ARG A 24 19.42 -10.32 -41.06
C ARG A 24 18.86 -8.90 -40.86
N GLU A 25 17.55 -8.72 -41.01
CA GLU A 25 16.87 -7.43 -40.87
C GLU A 25 15.65 -7.54 -39.95
N ASP A 26 15.33 -6.43 -39.28
CA ASP A 26 14.13 -6.32 -38.45
C ASP A 26 12.87 -6.48 -39.33
N CYS A 27 11.91 -7.27 -38.86
CA CYS A 27 10.65 -7.53 -39.55
C CYS A 27 9.53 -6.73 -38.90
N TYR A 28 9.01 -5.74 -39.62
CA TYR A 28 7.80 -5.02 -39.25
C TYR A 28 6.64 -5.39 -40.17
N GLU A 29 5.57 -5.91 -39.57
CA GLU A 29 4.30 -6.21 -40.23
C GLU A 29 3.26 -5.18 -39.80
N GLY A 30 2.98 -4.18 -40.63
CA GLY A 30 2.02 -3.12 -40.32
C GLY A 30 2.00 -2.00 -41.36
N SER A 31 1.29 -0.92 -41.04
CA SER A 31 1.25 0.27 -41.90
C SER A 31 2.44 1.21 -41.68
N TYR A 32 2.72 2.02 -42.71
CA TYR A 32 3.78 3.03 -42.71
C TYR A 32 3.18 4.41 -43.03
N ASN A 33 3.77 5.48 -42.49
CA ASN A 33 3.43 6.84 -42.86
C ASN A 33 4.12 7.26 -44.19
N ARG A 34 3.90 8.50 -44.63
CA ARG A 34 4.49 9.04 -45.89
C ARG A 34 6.01 9.10 -45.87
N ASP A 35 6.61 9.13 -44.69
CA ASP A 35 8.06 9.19 -44.49
C ASP A 35 8.68 7.78 -44.36
N GLY A 36 7.88 6.72 -44.57
CA GLY A 36 8.33 5.33 -44.44
C GLY A 36 8.52 4.86 -42.99
N LEU A 37 7.99 5.59 -41.99
CA LEU A 37 8.07 5.21 -40.58
C LEU A 37 6.87 4.36 -40.16
N TYR A 38 7.07 3.43 -39.21
CA TYR A 38 6.01 2.61 -38.63
C TYR A 38 4.85 3.48 -38.10
N HIS A 39 3.62 3.12 -38.48
CA HIS A 39 2.42 3.89 -38.15
C HIS A 39 1.19 2.99 -38.08
N GLY A 40 0.18 3.35 -37.27
CA GLY A 40 -1.04 2.55 -37.14
C GLY A 40 -0.77 1.25 -36.39
N LYS A 41 -1.48 0.17 -36.71
CA LYS A 41 -1.25 -1.13 -36.04
C LYS A 41 -0.10 -1.87 -36.70
N GLY A 42 0.75 -2.50 -35.90
CA GLY A 42 1.82 -3.34 -36.42
C GLY A 42 2.50 -4.23 -35.38
N ILE A 43 3.22 -5.21 -35.89
CA ILE A 43 4.04 -6.16 -35.13
C ILE A 43 5.49 -5.92 -35.52
N LEU A 44 6.37 -5.74 -34.53
CA LEU A 44 7.81 -5.68 -34.74
C LEU A 44 8.48 -6.90 -34.11
N GLN A 45 9.29 -7.57 -34.92
CA GLN A 45 10.18 -8.65 -34.52
C GLN A 45 11.60 -8.36 -35.00
N TYR A 46 12.58 -8.41 -34.09
CA TYR A 46 13.95 -8.05 -34.41
C TYR A 46 14.71 -9.14 -35.17
N ALA A 47 15.75 -8.75 -35.90
CA ALA A 47 16.64 -9.64 -36.64
C ALA A 47 17.28 -10.73 -35.75
N PHE A 48 17.65 -11.87 -36.33
CA PHE A 48 18.18 -13.03 -35.59
C PHE A 48 19.54 -12.76 -34.92
N ASP A 49 20.36 -11.90 -35.51
CA ASP A 49 21.64 -11.46 -34.97
C ASP A 49 21.51 -10.29 -33.96
N ASP A 50 20.29 -9.73 -33.77
CA ASP A 50 20.03 -8.74 -32.73
C ASP A 50 19.86 -9.42 -31.37
N SER A 51 20.52 -8.85 -30.35
CA SER A 51 20.29 -9.20 -28.94
C SER A 51 18.81 -9.21 -28.50
N ARG A 52 17.95 -8.48 -29.22
CA ARG A 52 16.50 -8.35 -29.02
C ARG A 52 15.67 -9.28 -29.89
N GLN A 53 16.25 -10.25 -30.60
CA GLN A 53 15.51 -11.20 -31.45
C GLN A 53 14.31 -11.91 -30.78
N ARG A 54 14.35 -12.05 -29.44
CA ARG A 54 13.26 -12.63 -28.64
C ARG A 54 12.24 -11.60 -28.15
N GLU A 55 12.47 -10.32 -28.37
CA GLU A 55 11.51 -9.27 -28.08
C GLU A 55 10.46 -9.21 -29.20
N ARG A 56 9.21 -9.01 -28.80
CA ARG A 56 8.10 -8.87 -29.75
C ARG A 56 7.15 -7.80 -29.26
N TYR A 57 6.99 -6.75 -30.07
CA TYR A 57 5.97 -5.73 -29.87
C TYR A 57 4.79 -5.97 -30.80
N GLU A 58 3.58 -5.84 -30.28
CA GLU A 58 2.34 -5.83 -31.05
C GLU A 58 1.45 -4.70 -30.53
N GLY A 59 1.15 -3.71 -31.37
CA GLY A 59 0.36 -2.57 -30.90
C GLY A 59 0.28 -1.42 -31.91
N ASP A 60 -0.14 -0.27 -31.40
CA ASP A 60 -0.20 0.95 -32.18
C ASP A 60 1.20 1.62 -32.29
N TRP A 61 1.44 2.26 -33.42
CA TRP A 61 2.67 2.93 -33.80
C TRP A 61 2.34 4.34 -34.26
N TYR A 62 3.21 5.28 -33.92
CA TYR A 62 3.13 6.65 -34.40
C TYR A 62 4.53 7.18 -34.70
N ASN A 63 4.79 7.50 -35.97
CA ASN A 63 6.06 8.05 -36.46
C ASN A 63 7.28 7.23 -36.01
N GLY A 64 7.22 5.91 -36.22
CA GLY A 64 8.33 5.00 -35.93
C GLY A 64 8.45 4.60 -34.46
N LYS A 65 7.58 5.09 -33.58
CA LYS A 65 7.61 4.83 -32.13
C LYS A 65 6.39 4.06 -31.66
N ARG A 66 6.55 3.23 -30.64
CA ARG A 66 5.41 2.60 -29.95
C ARG A 66 4.55 3.69 -29.32
N HIS A 67 3.26 3.67 -29.61
CA HIS A 67 2.31 4.68 -29.17
C HIS A 67 0.93 4.02 -28.96
N GLY A 68 -0.01 4.63 -28.26
CA GLY A 68 -1.35 4.03 -28.12
C GLY A 68 -1.33 2.71 -27.34
N LYS A 69 -2.14 1.73 -27.72
CA LYS A 69 -2.21 0.44 -27.00
C LYS A 69 -1.27 -0.58 -27.60
N GLY A 70 -0.58 -1.35 -26.76
CA GLY A 70 0.26 -2.43 -27.25
C GLY A 70 0.80 -3.34 -26.16
N THR A 71 1.31 -4.47 -26.60
CA THR A 71 1.95 -5.50 -25.79
C THR A 71 3.40 -5.64 -26.20
N LEU A 72 4.31 -5.59 -25.23
CA LEU A 72 5.72 -5.91 -25.43
C LEU A 72 6.09 -7.12 -24.59
N ASN A 73 6.62 -8.14 -25.27
CA ASN A 73 7.30 -9.27 -24.64
C ASN A 73 8.80 -9.00 -24.74
N TRP A 74 9.49 -8.95 -23.60
CA TRP A 74 10.94 -8.79 -23.57
C TRP A 74 11.64 -10.15 -23.57
N SER A 75 12.89 -10.16 -24.05
CA SER A 75 13.74 -11.34 -24.12
C SER A 75 14.06 -11.95 -22.75
N ASN A 76 13.97 -11.15 -21.68
CA ASN A 76 14.13 -11.59 -20.29
C ASN A 76 12.87 -12.26 -19.70
N GLY A 77 11.77 -12.31 -20.45
CA GLY A 77 10.47 -12.85 -20.03
C GLY A 77 9.52 -11.84 -19.38
N ALA A 78 9.90 -10.56 -19.31
CA ALA A 78 8.97 -9.51 -18.87
C ALA A 78 7.89 -9.30 -19.94
N VAL A 79 6.69 -8.92 -19.52
CA VAL A 79 5.57 -8.66 -20.42
C VAL A 79 4.83 -7.42 -19.94
N TYR A 80 4.68 -6.43 -20.82
CA TYR A 80 3.85 -5.25 -20.57
C TYR A 80 2.71 -5.24 -21.57
N GLN A 81 1.51 -5.03 -21.07
CA GLN A 81 0.32 -4.79 -21.86
C GLN A 81 -0.33 -3.51 -21.37
N GLY A 82 -0.40 -2.49 -22.21
CA GLY A 82 -0.93 -1.21 -21.78
C GLY A 82 -0.79 -0.11 -22.80
N THR A 83 -0.85 1.11 -22.31
CA THR A 83 -0.71 2.30 -23.15
C THR A 83 0.78 2.70 -23.27
N TRP A 84 1.13 3.26 -24.42
CA TRP A 84 2.46 3.67 -24.83
C TRP A 84 2.40 5.10 -25.32
N LYS A 85 3.48 5.85 -25.09
CA LYS A 85 3.68 7.17 -25.67
C LYS A 85 5.15 7.35 -25.98
N ASP A 86 5.48 7.50 -27.25
CA ASP A 86 6.83 7.77 -27.74
C ASP A 86 7.86 6.77 -27.17
N ASP A 87 7.58 5.47 -27.34
CA ASP A 87 8.37 4.33 -26.83
C ASP A 87 8.41 4.15 -25.32
N MET A 88 7.65 4.94 -24.56
CA MET A 88 7.58 4.84 -23.11
C MET A 88 6.26 4.23 -22.64
N LEU A 89 6.32 3.45 -21.56
CA LEU A 89 5.12 3.02 -20.83
C LEU A 89 4.40 4.28 -20.31
N HIS A 90 3.11 4.39 -20.60
CA HIS A 90 2.31 5.56 -20.26
C HIS A 90 0.85 5.16 -20.01
N GLY A 91 0.08 5.95 -19.26
CA GLY A 91 -1.33 5.65 -19.00
C GLY A 91 -1.53 4.32 -18.27
N MET A 92 -2.64 3.63 -18.52
CA MET A 92 -2.94 2.36 -17.84
C MET A 92 -2.19 1.19 -18.48
N GLY A 93 -1.66 0.29 -17.64
CA GLY A 93 -1.07 -0.96 -18.10
C GLY A 93 -0.90 -2.01 -17.00
N ILE A 94 -0.54 -3.21 -17.43
CA ILE A 94 -0.17 -4.36 -16.61
C ILE A 94 1.26 -4.74 -16.99
N PHE A 95 2.15 -4.82 -16.00
CA PHE A 95 3.54 -5.19 -16.18
C PHE A 95 3.89 -6.41 -15.34
N HIS A 96 4.13 -7.52 -16.02
CA HIS A 96 4.64 -8.76 -15.44
C HIS A 96 6.16 -8.81 -15.58
N LEU A 97 6.85 -9.02 -14.46
CA LEU A 97 8.29 -9.21 -14.43
C LEU A 97 8.63 -10.70 -14.22
N PRO A 98 9.76 -11.19 -14.76
CA PRO A 98 10.19 -12.58 -14.61
C PRO A 98 10.37 -13.02 -13.14
N SER A 99 10.62 -12.07 -12.25
CA SER A 99 10.71 -12.29 -10.82
C SER A 99 9.38 -12.73 -10.17
N GLY A 100 8.27 -12.70 -10.91
CA GLY A 100 6.92 -12.92 -10.41
C GLY A 100 6.29 -11.66 -9.79
N LEU A 101 6.86 -10.48 -10.05
CA LEU A 101 6.23 -9.21 -9.71
C LEU A 101 5.19 -8.86 -10.78
N CYS A 102 4.03 -8.38 -10.35
CA CYS A 102 2.99 -7.88 -11.24
C CYS A 102 2.53 -6.51 -10.77
N TYR A 103 2.69 -5.49 -11.61
CA TYR A 103 2.11 -4.18 -11.40
C TYR A 103 0.94 -3.95 -12.34
N GLU A 104 -0.19 -3.52 -11.81
CA GLU A 104 -1.34 -3.07 -12.59
C GLU A 104 -1.70 -1.65 -12.14
N GLY A 105 -1.68 -0.69 -13.05
CA GLY A 105 -1.98 0.70 -12.70
C GLY A 105 -1.52 1.70 -13.73
N GLU A 106 -1.38 2.94 -13.28
CA GLU A 106 -0.95 4.06 -14.11
C GLU A 106 0.58 4.09 -14.26
N PHE A 107 1.02 4.51 -15.44
CA PHE A 107 2.39 4.73 -15.85
C PHE A 107 2.57 6.15 -16.38
N PHE A 108 3.72 6.74 -16.11
CA PHE A 108 4.15 7.99 -16.72
C PHE A 108 5.66 7.90 -17.00
N GLU A 109 6.03 7.94 -18.28
CA GLU A 109 7.43 7.90 -18.74
C GLU A 109 8.20 6.72 -18.13
N ASN A 110 7.71 5.50 -18.35
CA ASN A 110 8.29 4.24 -17.84
C ASN A 110 8.25 4.07 -16.31
N LYS A 111 7.58 4.96 -15.57
CA LYS A 111 7.49 4.88 -14.10
C LYS A 111 6.08 4.59 -13.65
N PHE A 112 5.92 3.79 -12.60
CA PHE A 112 4.66 3.68 -11.85
C PHE A 112 4.29 5.05 -11.28
N GLN A 113 3.06 5.47 -11.55
CA GLN A 113 2.50 6.77 -11.21
C GLN A 113 1.04 6.57 -10.81
N GLY A 114 0.40 7.57 -10.20
CA GLY A 114 -1.05 7.57 -9.99
C GLY A 114 -1.50 6.42 -9.10
N LEU A 115 -2.61 5.77 -9.43
CA LEU A 115 -3.11 4.62 -8.68
C LEU A 115 -2.61 3.31 -9.29
N GLY A 116 -2.25 2.36 -8.42
CA GLY A 116 -1.78 1.07 -8.87
C GLY A 116 -1.68 0.02 -7.78
N VAL A 117 -1.62 -1.23 -8.22
CA VAL A 117 -1.50 -2.43 -7.41
C VAL A 117 -0.22 -3.15 -7.79
N LEU A 118 0.65 -3.40 -6.82
CA LEU A 118 1.84 -4.24 -6.98
C LEU A 118 1.67 -5.52 -6.17
N ILE A 119 1.83 -6.66 -6.82
CA ILE A 119 1.79 -7.99 -6.22
C ILE A 119 3.17 -8.62 -6.33
N TRP A 120 3.68 -9.14 -5.22
CA TRP A 120 4.91 -9.93 -5.15
C TRP A 120 4.58 -11.43 -5.12
N LYS A 121 5.51 -12.27 -5.60
CA LYS A 121 5.36 -13.74 -5.70
C LYS A 121 4.94 -14.45 -4.41
N GLU A 122 5.26 -13.88 -3.24
CA GLU A 122 4.97 -14.44 -1.92
C GLU A 122 3.68 -13.90 -1.27
N GLY A 123 2.79 -13.27 -2.06
CA GLY A 123 1.49 -12.79 -1.59
C GLY A 123 1.53 -11.43 -0.88
N LYS A 124 2.71 -10.83 -0.69
CA LYS A 124 2.83 -9.42 -0.34
C LYS A 124 2.17 -8.58 -1.45
N LYS A 125 1.42 -7.54 -1.07
CA LYS A 125 0.63 -6.71 -1.99
C LYS A 125 0.59 -5.27 -1.53
N TYR A 126 0.74 -4.32 -2.45
CA TYR A 126 0.55 -2.90 -2.22
C TYR A 126 -0.55 -2.38 -3.13
N GLU A 127 -1.47 -1.61 -2.57
CA GLU A 127 -2.59 -0.99 -3.27
C GLU A 127 -2.65 0.47 -2.84
N GLY A 128 -2.44 1.39 -3.77
CA GLY A 128 -2.45 2.80 -3.39
C GLY A 128 -1.87 3.71 -4.45
N SER A 129 -1.47 4.89 -3.99
CA SER A 129 -0.90 5.93 -4.82
C SER A 129 0.61 5.74 -5.03
N TRP A 130 1.07 6.11 -6.21
CA TRP A 130 2.43 5.96 -6.71
C TRP A 130 2.94 7.27 -7.26
N HIS A 131 4.22 7.53 -7.03
CA HIS A 131 4.92 8.63 -7.63
C HIS A 131 6.33 8.18 -7.99
N ALA A 132 6.67 8.20 -9.28
CA ALA A 132 7.98 7.83 -9.80
C ALA A 132 8.54 6.52 -9.21
N ASN A 133 7.80 5.41 -9.39
CA ASN A 133 8.16 4.05 -8.90
C ASN A 133 8.13 3.87 -7.37
N ARG A 134 7.65 4.85 -6.60
CA ARG A 134 7.60 4.78 -5.14
C ARG A 134 6.17 4.91 -4.64
N HIS A 135 5.83 4.14 -3.59
CA HIS A 135 4.61 4.37 -2.83
C HIS A 135 4.58 5.82 -2.33
N HIS A 136 3.48 6.52 -2.57
CA HIS A 136 3.31 7.92 -2.21
C HIS A 136 1.83 8.18 -1.90
N GLY A 137 1.48 9.18 -1.10
CA GLY A 137 0.08 9.45 -0.76
C GLY A 137 -0.54 8.30 0.04
N TYR A 138 -1.81 8.00 -0.16
CA TYR A 138 -2.48 6.95 0.62
C TYR A 138 -2.32 5.56 0.01
N GLY A 139 -2.13 4.52 0.84
CA GLY A 139 -2.09 3.15 0.37
C GLY A 139 -2.10 2.09 1.46
N CYS A 140 -2.42 0.86 1.06
CA CYS A 140 -2.44 -0.34 1.88
C CYS A 140 -1.33 -1.30 1.44
N LEU A 141 -0.42 -1.67 2.35
CA LEU A 141 0.55 -2.74 2.16
C LEU A 141 0.14 -3.94 3.02
N THR A 142 -0.28 -5.01 2.37
CA THR A 142 -0.44 -6.34 2.97
C THR A 142 0.89 -7.09 2.89
N TYR A 143 1.35 -7.60 4.03
CA TYR A 143 2.60 -8.37 4.11
C TYR A 143 2.37 -9.84 3.75
N ALA A 144 3.43 -10.54 3.38
CA ALA A 144 3.36 -11.96 3.08
C ALA A 144 2.92 -12.76 4.33
N PRO A 145 2.17 -13.87 4.18
CA PRO A 145 1.72 -14.67 5.32
C PRO A 145 2.85 -15.15 6.25
N ASN A 146 4.04 -15.36 5.70
CA ASN A 146 5.25 -15.81 6.38
C ASN A 146 6.21 -14.67 6.78
N ASP A 147 5.74 -13.41 6.84
CA ASP A 147 6.56 -12.26 7.24
C ASP A 147 7.21 -12.50 8.62
N GLN A 148 8.54 -12.54 8.66
CA GLN A 148 9.32 -12.83 9.88
C GLN A 148 9.04 -11.83 11.02
N ARG A 149 8.63 -10.60 10.68
CA ARG A 149 8.27 -9.56 11.65
C ARG A 149 6.81 -9.64 12.09
N LYS A 150 6.10 -10.71 11.69
CA LYS A 150 4.70 -10.96 12.02
C LYS A 150 3.79 -9.78 11.67
N ARG A 151 4.11 -9.03 10.62
CA ARG A 151 3.27 -7.92 10.16
C ARG A 151 2.12 -8.50 9.34
N ASN A 152 0.93 -7.95 9.52
CA ASN A 152 -0.25 -8.30 8.74
C ASN A 152 -0.44 -7.27 7.63
N PHE A 153 -0.77 -6.02 7.98
CA PHE A 153 -0.89 -4.95 7.00
C PHE A 153 -0.52 -3.58 7.59
N TYR A 154 -0.20 -2.65 6.71
CA TYR A 154 -0.19 -1.22 6.99
C TYR A 154 -1.16 -0.51 6.06
N LYS A 155 -1.99 0.38 6.58
CA LYS A 155 -2.88 1.25 5.80
C LYS A 155 -2.71 2.69 6.27
N GLY A 156 -2.34 3.60 5.39
CA GLY A 156 -2.08 4.99 5.77
C GLY A 156 -1.32 5.75 4.70
N GLU A 157 -0.72 6.85 5.10
CA GLU A 157 0.05 7.72 4.22
C GLU A 157 1.48 7.20 3.97
N TRP A 158 1.99 7.53 2.79
CA TRP A 158 3.28 7.13 2.27
C TRP A 158 3.99 8.33 1.68
N LYS A 159 5.30 8.41 1.89
CA LYS A 159 6.15 9.42 1.27
C LYS A 159 7.44 8.75 0.83
N ASN A 160 7.70 8.77 -0.48
CA ASN A 160 8.92 8.23 -1.08
C ASN A 160 9.21 6.77 -0.66
N GLY A 161 8.19 5.92 -0.69
CA GLY A 161 8.31 4.49 -0.35
C GLY A 161 8.35 4.18 1.14
N LYS A 162 8.27 5.20 2.01
CA LYS A 162 8.25 5.03 3.47
C LYS A 162 6.89 5.42 4.03
N ARG A 163 6.44 4.69 5.06
CA ARG A 163 5.25 5.08 5.84
C ARG A 163 5.45 6.47 6.42
N HIS A 164 4.45 7.32 6.28
CA HIS A 164 4.47 8.71 6.71
C HIS A 164 3.08 9.13 7.20
N GLY A 165 2.93 10.34 7.75
CA GLY A 165 1.63 10.87 8.17
C GLY A 165 0.86 9.93 9.09
N ASN A 166 -0.46 9.91 8.98
CA ASN A 166 -1.31 9.04 9.76
C ASN A 166 -1.40 7.63 9.15
N GLY A 167 -1.35 6.61 10.01
CA GLY A 167 -1.52 5.24 9.53
C GLY A 167 -1.75 4.19 10.61
N THR A 168 -2.37 3.09 10.18
CA THR A 168 -2.63 1.90 10.99
C THR A 168 -1.68 0.78 10.59
N MET A 169 -0.98 0.19 11.55
CA MET A 169 -0.23 -1.06 11.40
C MET A 169 -0.92 -2.15 12.22
N LYS A 170 -1.17 -3.31 11.61
CA LYS A 170 -1.64 -4.52 12.30
C LYS A 170 -0.59 -5.62 12.20
N TRP A 171 -0.39 -6.35 13.28
CA TRP A 171 0.45 -7.53 13.34
C TRP A 171 -0.41 -8.79 13.42
N THR A 172 0.15 -9.95 13.03
CA THR A 172 -0.56 -11.23 13.03
C THR A 172 -0.82 -11.75 14.44
N ASN A 173 -0.07 -11.29 15.44
CA ASN A 173 -0.28 -11.58 16.86
C ASN A 173 -1.41 -10.75 17.51
N GLY A 174 -2.18 -10.00 16.72
CA GLY A 174 -3.27 -9.15 17.22
C GLY A 174 -2.85 -7.74 17.63
N ALA A 175 -1.54 -7.44 17.74
CA ALA A 175 -1.11 -6.07 18.03
C ALA A 175 -1.57 -5.11 16.92
N LYS A 176 -1.87 -3.87 17.31
CA LYS A 176 -2.30 -2.79 16.41
C LYS A 176 -1.65 -1.48 16.84
N TYR A 177 -1.26 -0.64 15.88
CA TYR A 177 -0.83 0.73 16.12
C TYR A 177 -1.61 1.64 15.20
N VAL A 178 -2.10 2.75 15.73
CA VAL A 178 -2.76 3.83 15.00
C VAL A 178 -2.14 5.13 15.46
N GLY A 179 -1.61 5.93 14.54
CA GLY A 179 -1.00 7.22 14.88
C GLY A 179 -0.03 7.70 13.82
N ASP A 180 0.82 8.65 14.20
CA ASP A 180 1.72 9.29 13.25
C ASP A 180 2.94 8.41 12.93
N TRP A 181 3.42 8.60 11.70
CA TRP A 181 4.58 7.94 11.13
C TRP A 181 5.50 8.97 10.48
N VAL A 182 6.80 8.85 10.73
CA VAL A 182 7.82 9.62 10.03
C VAL A 182 8.91 8.67 9.57
N ASN A 183 9.20 8.68 8.26
CA ASN A 183 10.26 7.87 7.64
C ASN A 183 10.21 6.38 8.02
N GLY A 184 9.01 5.81 8.11
CA GLY A 184 8.81 4.40 8.43
C GLY A 184 8.87 4.06 9.93
N LYS A 185 9.01 5.04 10.82
CA LYS A 185 8.98 4.86 12.28
C LYS A 185 7.74 5.51 12.88
N ARG A 186 7.25 4.96 13.99
CA ARG A 186 6.22 5.61 14.80
C ARG A 186 6.80 6.90 15.37
N GLN A 187 6.06 7.98 15.25
CA GLN A 187 6.45 9.32 15.68
C GLN A 187 5.20 10.00 16.23
N GLY A 188 5.33 11.13 16.93
CA GLY A 188 4.20 11.98 17.27
C GLY A 188 3.22 11.26 18.20
N LEU A 189 1.93 11.45 17.99
CA LEU A 189 0.90 10.83 18.83
C LEU A 189 0.49 9.48 18.27
N GLY A 190 0.28 8.51 19.15
CA GLY A 190 -0.14 7.19 18.72
C GLY A 190 -0.70 6.31 19.81
N LYS A 191 -1.62 5.45 19.38
CA LYS A 191 -2.27 4.41 20.14
C LYS A 191 -1.70 3.05 19.74
N HIS A 192 -1.18 2.31 20.71
CA HIS A 192 -0.72 0.94 20.52
C HIS A 192 -1.53 -0.02 21.38
N ILE A 193 -2.18 -0.98 20.72
CA ILE A 193 -2.84 -2.13 21.34
C ILE A 193 -1.86 -3.29 21.26
N PHE A 194 -1.50 -3.82 22.42
CA PHE A 194 -0.55 -4.92 22.53
C PHE A 194 -1.28 -6.26 22.37
N PRO A 195 -0.57 -7.37 22.09
CA PRO A 195 -1.19 -8.70 21.97
C PRO A 195 -1.96 -9.12 23.22
N SER A 196 -1.56 -8.60 24.39
CA SER A 196 -2.21 -8.84 25.68
C SER A 196 -3.44 -7.95 25.93
N ASN A 197 -3.96 -7.27 24.91
CA ASN A 197 -5.03 -6.26 24.97
C ASN A 197 -4.75 -5.03 25.86
N GLN A 198 -3.55 -4.93 26.43
CA GLN A 198 -3.12 -3.71 27.11
C GLN A 198 -2.98 -2.59 26.08
N VAL A 199 -3.32 -1.36 26.42
CA VAL A 199 -3.28 -0.21 25.49
C VAL A 199 -2.30 0.86 25.97
N TYR A 200 -1.56 1.48 25.06
CA TYR A 200 -0.79 2.69 25.31
C TYR A 200 -1.27 3.79 24.39
N ILE A 201 -1.47 4.99 24.92
CA ILE A 201 -1.83 6.18 24.16
C ILE A 201 -0.88 7.27 24.62
N GLY A 202 -0.13 7.86 23.71
CA GLY A 202 0.83 8.90 24.07
C GLY A 202 1.80 9.20 22.96
N HIS A 203 2.88 9.88 23.33
CA HIS A 203 3.91 10.31 22.39
C HIS A 203 4.89 9.18 22.04
N TRP A 204 5.33 9.22 20.78
CA TRP A 204 6.30 8.32 20.18
C TRP A 204 7.42 9.14 19.56
N ASP A 205 8.66 8.72 19.80
CA ASP A 205 9.82 9.21 19.08
C ASP A 205 10.64 8.04 18.55
N ASN A 206 10.94 8.07 17.25
CA ASN A 206 11.79 7.09 16.58
C ASN A 206 11.39 5.62 16.85
N GLY A 207 10.09 5.36 16.97
CA GLY A 207 9.55 4.03 17.21
C GLY A 207 9.44 3.63 18.68
N ARG A 208 9.82 4.48 19.63
CA ARG A 208 9.78 4.23 21.09
C ARG A 208 8.79 5.18 21.75
N ARG A 209 8.21 4.77 22.89
CA ARG A 209 7.40 5.66 23.73
C ARG A 209 8.31 6.70 24.37
N GLU A 210 7.91 7.96 24.27
CA GLU A 210 8.67 9.13 24.72
C GLU A 210 7.67 10.20 25.21
N GLY A 211 8.03 11.03 26.19
CA GLY A 211 7.15 12.06 26.73
C GLY A 211 5.92 11.49 27.45
N PHE A 212 4.87 12.31 27.57
CA PHE A 212 3.67 11.92 28.33
C PHE A 212 2.85 10.82 27.62
N GLY A 213 2.35 9.85 28.39
CA GLY A 213 1.43 8.85 27.87
C GLY A 213 0.70 8.04 28.94
N CYS A 214 -0.45 7.51 28.54
CA CYS A 214 -1.35 6.68 29.33
C CYS A 214 -1.21 5.21 28.95
N ARG A 215 -1.00 4.34 29.94
CA ARG A 215 -0.92 2.88 29.80
C ARG A 215 -2.09 2.24 30.54
N TYR A 216 -2.90 1.47 29.82
CA TYR A 216 -4.00 0.66 30.34
C TYR A 216 -3.55 -0.79 30.47
N PHE A 217 -3.76 -1.36 31.64
CA PHE A 217 -3.43 -2.74 31.96
C PHE A 217 -4.68 -3.64 31.88
N CYS A 218 -4.47 -4.94 31.73
CA CYS A 218 -5.55 -5.91 31.59
C CYS A 218 -6.39 -6.10 32.86
N ASN A 219 -5.86 -5.71 34.01
CA ASN A 219 -6.56 -5.73 35.30
C ASN A 219 -7.41 -4.48 35.56
N GLY A 220 -7.54 -3.58 34.58
CA GLY A 220 -8.26 -2.31 34.72
C GLY A 220 -7.42 -1.17 35.30
N ASP A 221 -6.19 -1.45 35.77
CA ASP A 221 -5.30 -0.39 36.24
C ASP A 221 -4.84 0.50 35.08
N ARG A 222 -4.48 1.74 35.42
CA ARG A 222 -3.93 2.71 34.50
C ARG A 222 -2.73 3.42 35.09
N PHE A 223 -1.72 3.65 34.26
CA PHE A 223 -0.61 4.52 34.55
C PHE A 223 -0.63 5.74 33.63
N GLU A 224 -0.50 6.93 34.20
CA GLU A 224 -0.38 8.21 33.49
C GLU A 224 0.94 8.86 33.89
N GLY A 225 1.81 9.16 32.94
CA GLY A 225 3.09 9.79 33.26
C GLY A 225 4.04 9.86 32.08
N ASN A 226 5.27 10.30 32.36
CA ASN A 226 6.29 10.43 31.33
C ASN A 226 6.98 9.10 31.02
N TRP A 227 7.41 9.00 29.78
CA TRP A 227 8.14 7.89 29.20
C TRP A 227 9.43 8.40 28.58
N GLN A 228 10.50 7.64 28.74
CA GLN A 228 11.78 7.89 28.10
C GLN A 228 12.29 6.58 27.53
N ARG A 229 12.43 6.49 26.21
CA ARG A 229 12.93 5.30 25.50
C ARG A 229 12.22 4.01 25.96
N ASP A 230 10.89 4.00 25.89
CA ASP A 230 10.01 2.89 26.30
C ASP A 230 9.92 2.58 27.79
N LYS A 231 10.57 3.37 28.66
CA LYS A 231 10.57 3.17 30.11
C LYS A 231 9.81 4.30 30.80
N LYS A 232 9.07 3.98 31.86
CA LYS A 232 8.45 4.99 32.74
C LYS A 232 9.57 5.87 33.32
N HIS A 233 9.36 7.18 33.35
CA HIS A 233 10.35 8.13 33.82
C HIS A 233 9.69 9.32 34.51
N GLY A 234 10.31 9.81 35.58
CA GLY A 234 9.77 10.87 36.42
C GLY A 234 8.53 10.43 37.21
N ALA A 235 7.77 11.42 37.67
CA ALA A 235 6.53 11.18 38.40
C ALA A 235 5.40 10.72 37.46
N GLY A 236 4.61 9.75 37.93
CA GLY A 236 3.42 9.29 37.26
C GLY A 236 2.35 8.82 38.23
N SER A 237 1.10 8.95 37.82
CA SER A 237 -0.08 8.55 38.57
C SER A 237 -0.49 7.13 38.19
N TYR A 238 -0.61 6.24 39.18
CA TYR A 238 -1.36 4.99 39.05
C TYR A 238 -2.78 5.20 39.52
N ILE A 239 -3.74 4.87 38.66
CA ILE A 239 -5.15 4.77 38.98
C ILE A 239 -5.49 3.29 38.96
N TYR A 240 -5.87 2.75 40.10
CA TYR A 240 -6.26 1.35 40.22
C TYR A 240 -7.71 1.17 39.76
N ALA A 241 -8.07 -0.04 39.33
CA ALA A 241 -9.43 -0.35 38.87
C ALA A 241 -10.53 0.04 39.88
N HIS A 242 -10.21 0.01 41.18
CA HIS A 242 -11.11 0.42 42.27
C HIS A 242 -11.08 1.94 42.57
N GLY A 243 -10.55 2.75 41.66
CA GLY A 243 -10.54 4.22 41.72
C GLY A 243 -9.44 4.85 42.59
N ARG A 244 -8.69 4.08 43.38
CA ARG A 244 -7.60 4.64 44.19
C ARG A 244 -6.51 5.20 43.27
N ARG A 245 -6.00 6.37 43.66
CA ARG A 245 -4.88 7.03 42.99
C ARG A 245 -3.63 7.00 43.85
N THR A 246 -2.48 6.72 43.26
CA THR A 246 -1.17 6.90 43.90
C THR A 246 -0.21 7.54 42.92
N ILE A 247 0.67 8.42 43.41
CA ILE A 247 1.72 9.01 42.60
C ILE A 247 3.03 8.29 42.95
N LYS A 248 3.78 7.90 41.93
CA LYS A 248 5.02 7.15 42.04
C LYS A 248 6.08 7.77 41.14
N TYR A 249 7.32 7.81 41.61
CA TYR A 249 8.45 8.28 40.82
C TYR A 249 9.17 7.10 40.17
N HIS A 250 9.58 7.23 38.91
CA HIS A 250 10.35 6.21 38.22
C HIS A 250 11.63 6.76 37.61
N GLU A 251 12.73 6.07 37.82
CA GLU A 251 14.01 6.36 37.16
C GLU A 251 14.39 5.14 36.30
N HIS A 252 14.65 5.37 35.01
CA HIS A 252 14.95 4.31 34.05
C HIS A 252 13.99 3.09 34.08
N GLY A 253 12.70 3.33 34.33
CA GLY A 253 11.65 2.31 34.38
C GLY A 253 11.51 1.58 35.71
N LYS A 254 12.36 1.87 36.71
CA LYS A 254 12.26 1.31 38.06
C LYS A 254 11.52 2.26 38.97
N LEU A 255 10.77 1.72 39.93
CA LEU A 255 10.10 2.50 40.96
C LEU A 255 11.14 2.99 41.97
N GLU A 256 11.14 4.28 42.25
CA GLU A 256 11.95 4.87 43.32
C GLU A 256 11.07 5.06 44.56
N GLU A 257 11.34 4.29 45.62
CA GLU A 257 10.52 4.28 46.85
C GLU A 257 10.87 5.44 47.80
N ASN A 258 12.09 5.99 47.68
CA ASN A 258 12.61 7.03 48.57
C ASN A 258 12.41 8.46 48.05
N VAL A 259 11.71 8.64 46.92
CA VAL A 259 11.46 9.95 46.33
C VAL A 259 10.06 10.42 46.74
N PRO A 260 9.92 11.58 47.42
CA PRO A 260 8.61 12.13 47.75
C PRO A 260 7.79 12.31 46.47
N ALA A 261 6.60 11.72 46.44
CA ALA A 261 5.70 11.87 45.32
C ALA A 261 5.28 13.35 45.18
N PRO A 262 5.43 13.98 44.00
CA PRO A 262 4.98 15.36 43.82
C PRO A 262 3.47 15.46 44.02
N GLN A 263 3.00 16.60 44.52
CA GLN A 263 1.58 16.82 44.82
C GLN A 263 0.69 16.86 43.56
N VAL A 264 1.27 17.19 42.40
CA VAL A 264 0.56 17.28 41.13
C VAL A 264 1.39 16.61 40.04
N VAL A 265 0.74 15.77 39.24
CA VAL A 265 1.26 15.23 37.98
C VAL A 265 0.25 15.54 36.88
N GLN A 266 0.76 15.76 35.66
CA GLN A 266 -0.09 15.85 34.48
C GLN A 266 -1.02 14.62 34.43
N SER A 267 -2.32 14.86 34.32
CA SER A 267 -3.33 13.82 34.12
C SER A 267 -3.65 13.66 32.64
N LEU A 268 -4.49 12.68 32.30
CA LEU A 268 -4.99 12.42 30.94
C LEU A 268 -5.08 13.70 30.09
N SER A 269 -4.31 13.74 29.00
CA SER A 269 -4.40 14.85 28.05
C SER A 269 -5.70 14.72 27.24
N VAL A 270 -6.24 15.85 26.77
CA VAL A 270 -7.39 15.88 25.85
C VAL A 270 -7.18 14.92 24.67
N LEU A 271 -5.94 14.86 24.14
CA LEU A 271 -5.54 13.93 23.09
C LEU A 271 -5.71 12.45 23.47
N CYS A 272 -5.42 12.07 24.73
CA CYS A 272 -5.71 10.72 25.21
C CYS A 272 -7.21 10.47 25.25
N ILE A 273 -8.02 11.46 25.64
CA ILE A 273 -9.49 11.37 25.66
C ILE A 273 -10.02 11.16 24.23
N GLU A 274 -9.57 11.94 23.26
CA GLU A 274 -9.94 11.83 21.83
C GLU A 274 -9.64 10.43 21.28
N LYS A 275 -8.41 9.92 21.48
CA LYS A 275 -8.02 8.59 20.99
C LYS A 275 -8.68 7.42 21.72
N ILE A 276 -9.21 7.65 22.91
CA ILE A 276 -10.06 6.67 23.60
C ILE A 276 -11.46 6.70 22.98
N ALA A 277 -12.03 7.89 22.80
CA ALA A 277 -13.37 8.08 22.25
C ALA A 277 -13.53 7.47 20.84
N GLU A 278 -12.47 7.49 20.02
CA GLU A 278 -12.45 6.87 18.67
C GLU A 278 -12.67 5.33 18.65
N GLU A 279 -12.52 4.60 19.76
CA GLU A 279 -12.71 3.13 19.80
C GLU A 279 -13.69 2.73 20.90
N GLU A 280 -14.94 2.49 20.50
CA GLU A 280 -16.07 2.27 21.38
C GLU A 280 -15.86 1.09 22.35
N GLU A 281 -15.27 -0.02 21.90
CA GLU A 281 -14.96 -1.15 22.79
C GLU A 281 -13.89 -0.83 23.83
N LEU A 282 -12.82 -0.14 23.43
CA LEU A 282 -11.79 0.28 24.38
C LEU A 282 -12.41 1.21 25.41
N ALA A 283 -13.23 2.13 24.94
CA ALA A 283 -13.85 3.11 25.80
C ALA A 283 -14.91 2.47 26.71
N ARG A 284 -15.65 1.43 26.31
CA ARG A 284 -16.50 0.61 27.22
C ARG A 284 -15.68 -0.15 28.26
N CYS A 285 -14.58 -0.77 27.87
CA CYS A 285 -13.66 -1.47 28.78
C CYS A 285 -12.97 -0.51 29.76
N ILE A 286 -12.75 0.74 29.33
CA ILE A 286 -12.21 1.80 30.17
C ILE A 286 -13.31 2.32 31.10
N ASP A 287 -14.51 2.65 30.59
CA ASP A 287 -15.64 3.20 31.35
C ASP A 287 -16.02 2.33 32.57
N SER A 288 -15.89 1.00 32.49
CA SER A 288 -16.09 0.10 33.63
C SER A 288 -14.99 0.15 34.71
N ALA A 289 -13.82 0.70 34.38
CA ALA A 289 -12.63 0.84 35.23
C ALA A 289 -12.28 2.31 35.56
N LEU A 290 -13.09 3.28 35.12
CA LEU A 290 -12.84 4.71 35.31
C LEU A 290 -13.45 5.27 36.60
N THR A 291 -12.88 6.38 37.08
CA THR A 291 -13.58 7.23 38.05
C THR A 291 -14.78 7.91 37.36
N PRO A 292 -15.86 8.23 38.10
CA PRO A 292 -17.04 8.87 37.55
C PRO A 292 -16.74 10.17 36.77
N GLU A 293 -15.73 10.94 37.18
CA GLU A 293 -15.38 12.19 36.50
C GLU A 293 -14.81 11.97 35.09
N LEU A 294 -14.00 10.92 34.89
CA LEU A 294 -13.43 10.63 33.58
C LEU A 294 -14.45 9.91 32.68
N ALA A 295 -15.29 9.04 33.24
CA ALA A 295 -16.43 8.48 32.52
C ALA A 295 -17.37 9.59 32.05
N ALA A 296 -17.64 10.59 32.90
CA ALA A 296 -18.41 11.77 32.55
C ALA A 296 -17.72 12.63 31.48
N ALA A 297 -16.39 12.81 31.52
CA ALA A 297 -15.65 13.55 30.50
C ALA A 297 -15.69 12.85 29.12
N VAL A 298 -15.48 11.53 29.08
CA VAL A 298 -15.59 10.72 27.86
C VAL A 298 -17.03 10.72 27.32
N GLN A 299 -18.03 10.57 28.19
CA GLN A 299 -19.45 10.65 27.81
C GLN A 299 -19.85 12.04 27.34
N THR A 300 -19.36 13.10 27.99
CA THR A 300 -19.60 14.49 27.59
C THR A 300 -18.97 14.78 26.24
N TYR A 301 -17.74 14.30 26.00
CA TYR A 301 -17.08 14.39 24.70
C TYR A 301 -17.88 13.67 23.61
N ARG A 302 -18.26 12.41 23.82
CA ARG A 302 -19.13 11.63 22.90
C ARG A 302 -20.45 12.34 22.62
N LYS A 303 -21.07 12.94 23.64
CA LYS A 303 -22.35 13.67 23.54
C LYS A 303 -22.21 14.99 22.77
N ASN A 304 -21.05 15.64 22.85
CA ASN A 304 -20.77 16.90 22.17
C ASN A 304 -20.28 16.71 20.72
N GLU A 305 -19.60 15.61 20.39
CA GLU A 305 -19.23 15.28 19.00
C GLU A 305 -20.40 14.75 18.15
N LEU A 306 -21.48 14.24 18.76
CA LEU A 306 -22.74 14.01 18.05
C LEU A 306 -23.38 15.31 17.50
N LYS A 307 -22.75 16.48 17.70
CA LYS A 307 -23.10 17.77 17.07
C LYS A 307 -22.07 18.27 16.06
N ILE A 308 -21.00 17.52 15.76
CA ILE A 308 -20.08 17.83 14.66
C ILE A 308 -20.39 16.85 13.53
N LEU A 309 -20.98 17.37 12.46
CA LEU A 309 -21.23 16.65 11.22
C LEU A 309 -19.94 15.97 10.73
N PRO A 310 -20.04 14.78 10.10
CA PRO A 310 -18.89 14.14 9.50
C PRO A 310 -18.44 15.02 8.33
N ASP A 311 -17.23 15.57 8.40
CA ASP A 311 -16.52 15.88 7.16
C ASP A 311 -16.26 14.54 6.49
N GLU A 312 -17.16 14.19 5.57
CA GLU A 312 -17.04 13.06 4.66
C GLU A 312 -15.66 13.12 3.99
N PRO A 313 -14.95 11.98 3.82
CA PRO A 313 -13.93 11.92 2.79
C PRO A 313 -14.60 12.30 1.47
N SER A 314 -14.11 13.37 0.83
CA SER A 314 -14.78 14.05 -0.30
C SER A 314 -15.63 13.10 -1.17
N PRO A 315 -16.87 13.47 -1.54
CA PRO A 315 -17.75 12.62 -2.35
C PRO A 315 -17.07 12.05 -3.60
N GLY A 316 -16.09 12.76 -4.17
CA GLY A 316 -15.25 12.29 -5.27
C GLY A 316 -14.40 11.06 -4.92
N LEU A 317 -13.78 10.99 -3.74
CA LEU A 317 -12.91 9.88 -3.32
C LEU A 317 -13.73 8.62 -3.00
N MET A 318 -14.89 8.77 -2.34
CA MET A 318 -15.77 7.63 -2.04
C MET A 318 -16.50 7.11 -3.28
N ASN A 319 -16.95 7.99 -4.20
CA ASN A 319 -17.48 7.53 -5.50
C ASN A 319 -16.39 6.84 -6.32
N HIS A 320 -15.13 7.30 -6.28
CA HIS A 320 -14.03 6.66 -7.02
C HIS A 320 -13.69 5.27 -6.46
N LEU A 321 -13.68 5.11 -5.13
CA LEU A 321 -13.44 3.83 -4.46
C LEU A 321 -14.62 2.84 -4.61
N GLN A 322 -15.87 3.33 -4.61
CA GLN A 322 -17.05 2.51 -4.90
C GLN A 322 -17.13 2.11 -6.38
N THR A 323 -16.78 3.01 -7.31
CA THR A 323 -16.69 2.69 -8.75
C THR A 323 -15.58 1.66 -9.02
N MET A 324 -14.47 1.71 -8.29
CA MET A 324 -13.44 0.67 -8.32
C MET A 324 -13.99 -0.68 -7.85
N PHE A 325 -14.67 -0.74 -6.71
CA PHE A 325 -15.21 -2.00 -6.18
C PHE A 325 -16.23 -2.65 -7.14
N LEU A 326 -17.04 -1.85 -7.82
CA LEU A 326 -18.00 -2.32 -8.83
C LEU A 326 -17.34 -2.76 -10.14
N ARG A 327 -16.18 -2.20 -10.52
CA ARG A 327 -15.39 -2.67 -11.69
C ARG A 327 -14.61 -3.95 -11.40
N PHE A 328 -14.06 -4.11 -10.20
CA PHE A 328 -13.32 -5.31 -9.80
C PHE A 328 -14.21 -6.55 -9.63
N SER A 329 -15.46 -6.38 -9.18
CA SER A 329 -16.43 -7.49 -9.09
C SER A 329 -16.92 -8.02 -10.45
N ARG A 330 -16.78 -7.24 -11.54
CA ARG A 330 -17.02 -7.73 -12.91
C ARG A 330 -15.88 -8.60 -13.42
N LEU A 331 -14.62 -8.23 -13.17
CA LEU A 331 -13.45 -8.98 -13.63
C LEU A 331 -13.19 -10.27 -12.84
N SER A 332 -13.61 -10.34 -11.57
CA SER A 332 -13.52 -11.60 -10.80
C SER A 332 -14.57 -12.64 -11.24
N LYS A 333 -15.69 -12.21 -11.85
CA LYS A 333 -16.69 -13.13 -12.40
C LYS A 333 -16.27 -13.71 -13.75
N GLU A 334 -15.55 -12.96 -14.59
CA GLU A 334 -15.03 -13.45 -15.87
C GLU A 334 -13.90 -14.48 -15.73
N ARG A 335 -13.17 -14.45 -14.60
CA ARG A 335 -12.12 -15.44 -14.29
C ARG A 335 -12.64 -16.82 -13.89
N ASN A 336 -13.86 -16.92 -13.37
CA ASN A 336 -14.47 -18.20 -12.98
C ASN A 336 -15.26 -18.87 -14.12
N SER A 337 -15.50 -18.18 -15.24
CA SER A 337 -16.19 -18.72 -16.42
C SER A 337 -15.26 -19.20 -17.52
N ALA A 338 -13.94 -19.11 -17.35
CA ALA A 338 -12.94 -19.59 -18.32
C ALA A 338 -12.20 -20.87 -17.86
N GLN A 339 -12.67 -21.53 -16.79
CA GLN A 339 -12.13 -22.79 -16.28
C GLN A 339 -13.21 -23.85 -15.98
N LEU A 340 -14.34 -23.79 -16.67
CA LEU A 340 -15.35 -24.87 -16.69
C LEU A 340 -15.70 -25.23 -18.13
#